data_AF-A0A517QTU2-F1
#
_entry.id   AF-A0A517QTU2-F1
#
_cell.length_a   1.000
_cell.length_b   1.000
_cell.length_c   1.000
_cell.angle_alpha   90.00
_cell.angle_beta   90.00
_cell.angle_gamma   90.00
#
_symmetry.space_group_name_H-M   'P 1'
#
loop_
_entity.id
_entity.type
_entity.pdbx_description
1 polymer ?
#
loop_
_entity_poly.entity_id
_entity_poly.type
_entity_poly.pdbx_seq_one_letter_code
_entity_poly.pdbx_strand_id
1 'polypeptide(L)'
;MHVSSIVLPCFSLIVSLLCASSLSAQLAAPVLPSRENLKPVVPQHSLPEDIGSGHASIVLTGPFLNELISSQIIDEGPVRDFVLGAEVIGSQRTIAASSLQLIPSNGQARLVINLNGTTTNLTTNYTQRAAIKSVGTYHFQMAKQIAFDGSVVSTWAPSAVLTADQQNVAAATRLAPVPILGPLTTRTAINVANRRTPVAEQIAAAKVTQKVAPKFNNEVDAKLTEINQFLHGNFKQLLEKYQLEATQFSAYTTENQLVLSASTRASSLIMNSSVPMAAKSDLSIILDDALLNRLIQKLPLAGLRIPDRHLKAVISGEAKTLTSSATPEFISIVFDDVQPLKINFENGAIHLEARLAIQPVLGAQRPLHRFVISLTPSLQGDSVQLIPALVNVEEVGGESGKTASGITLEAIRAQLSNDLTPRLYPRKIDLTPVSSPLLQQAGLNTALMTAVHVQSGKLIVEFDLSPNSNLIPVR
;
A
#
# COMPACT_ATOMS: atom_id res chain seq x y z
N MET A 1 -39.92 -7.65 -30.15
CA MET A 1 -39.35 -7.34 -28.82
C MET A 1 -37.84 -7.42 -28.95
N HIS A 2 -37.18 -6.27 -28.85
CA HIS A 2 -35.78 -6.11 -29.28
C HIS A 2 -34.84 -6.85 -28.34
N VAL A 3 -33.96 -7.69 -28.89
CA VAL A 3 -32.91 -8.41 -28.13
C VAL A 3 -32.05 -7.43 -27.31
N SER A 4 -31.99 -6.17 -27.71
CA SER A 4 -31.34 -5.09 -26.97
C SER A 4 -31.92 -4.73 -25.62
N SER A 5 -33.23 -4.92 -25.38
CA SER A 5 -33.83 -4.58 -24.09
C SER A 5 -33.39 -5.52 -22.96
N ILE A 6 -32.66 -6.59 -23.30
CA ILE A 6 -32.27 -7.70 -22.42
C ILE A 6 -30.74 -7.83 -22.38
N VAL A 7 -30.08 -7.76 -23.53
CA VAL A 7 -28.62 -7.97 -23.60
C VAL A 7 -27.85 -6.78 -23.04
N LEU A 8 -28.29 -5.56 -23.34
CA LEU A 8 -27.70 -4.34 -22.82
C LEU A 8 -27.73 -4.27 -21.27
N PRO A 9 -28.83 -4.67 -20.61
CA PRO A 9 -28.86 -4.81 -19.18
C PRO A 9 -27.76 -5.63 -18.53
N CYS A 10 -27.50 -6.79 -19.12
CA CYS A 10 -26.55 -7.73 -18.56
C CYS A 10 -25.13 -7.21 -18.64
N PHE A 11 -24.81 -6.44 -19.68
CA PHE A 11 -23.49 -5.83 -19.78
C PHE A 11 -23.25 -4.72 -18.78
N SER A 12 -24.24 -3.86 -18.55
CA SER A 12 -24.14 -2.85 -17.48
C SER A 12 -23.98 -3.52 -16.11
N LEU A 13 -24.69 -4.62 -15.85
CA LEU A 13 -24.52 -5.43 -14.65
C LEU A 13 -23.10 -6.01 -14.52
N ILE A 14 -22.57 -6.59 -15.59
CA ILE A 14 -21.24 -7.21 -15.56
C ILE A 14 -20.16 -6.14 -15.34
N VAL A 15 -20.26 -4.99 -16.01
CA VAL A 15 -19.39 -3.83 -15.77
C VAL A 15 -19.56 -3.29 -14.33
N SER A 16 -20.78 -3.29 -13.77
CA SER A 16 -21.03 -2.96 -12.35
C SER A 16 -20.35 -3.92 -11.38
N LEU A 17 -20.46 -5.23 -11.60
CA LEU A 17 -19.94 -6.25 -10.69
C LEU A 17 -18.42 -6.18 -10.55
N LEU A 18 -17.72 -5.91 -11.66
CA LEU A 18 -16.25 -5.78 -11.68
C LEU A 18 -15.74 -4.53 -10.99
N CYS A 19 -16.50 -3.45 -11.11
CA CYS A 19 -16.10 -2.18 -10.52
C CYS A 19 -16.51 -2.07 -9.06
N ALA A 20 -17.52 -2.85 -8.64
CA ALA A 20 -17.86 -3.02 -7.24
C ALA A 20 -16.78 -3.81 -6.48
N SER A 21 -16.05 -4.73 -7.13
CA SER A 21 -15.02 -5.56 -6.46
C SER A 21 -13.71 -4.85 -6.16
N SER A 22 -13.38 -3.73 -6.82
CA SER A 22 -12.12 -3.02 -6.60
C SER A 22 -12.22 -1.82 -5.65
N LEU A 23 -13.43 -1.35 -5.30
CA LEU A 23 -13.63 -0.12 -4.51
C LEU A 23 -14.86 -0.17 -3.58
N SER A 24 -15.17 -1.34 -2.99
CA SER A 24 -16.41 -1.58 -2.22
C SER A 24 -16.54 -0.80 -0.89
N ALA A 25 -15.61 0.10 -0.56
CA ALA A 25 -15.74 0.93 0.65
C ALA A 25 -16.62 2.18 0.45
N GLN A 26 -16.95 2.58 -0.80
CA GLN A 26 -17.66 3.85 -1.02
C GLN A 26 -18.82 3.84 -2.02
N LEU A 27 -19.06 2.76 -2.76
CA LEU A 27 -20.28 2.62 -3.57
C LEU A 27 -21.09 1.41 -3.10
N ALA A 28 -22.39 1.62 -2.90
CA ALA A 28 -23.33 0.56 -2.58
C ALA A 28 -23.15 -0.61 -3.55
N ALA A 29 -22.77 -1.78 -3.01
CA ALA A 29 -22.64 -2.99 -3.80
C ALA A 29 -23.94 -3.25 -4.58
N PRO A 30 -23.88 -3.75 -5.84
CA PRO A 30 -25.08 -4.22 -6.51
C PRO A 30 -25.70 -5.32 -5.64
N VAL A 31 -26.86 -5.04 -5.07
CA VAL A 31 -27.62 -6.00 -4.28
C VAL A 31 -28.18 -7.03 -5.25
N LEU A 32 -27.51 -8.17 -5.35
CA LEU A 32 -28.12 -9.36 -5.94
C LEU A 32 -29.42 -9.65 -5.17
N PRO A 33 -30.53 -10.00 -5.84
CA PRO A 33 -31.78 -10.29 -5.16
C PRO A 33 -31.57 -11.39 -4.10
N SER A 34 -32.25 -11.25 -2.95
CA SER A 34 -32.12 -12.15 -1.82
C SER A 34 -32.19 -13.62 -2.24
N ARG A 35 -31.30 -14.44 -1.65
CA ARG A 35 -31.10 -15.88 -1.89
C ARG A 35 -32.40 -16.71 -1.87
N GLU A 36 -33.45 -16.19 -1.25
CA GLU A 36 -34.78 -16.79 -1.12
C GLU A 36 -35.56 -16.88 -2.45
N ASN A 37 -35.23 -16.05 -3.45
CA ASN A 37 -35.89 -16.04 -4.78
C ASN A 37 -35.03 -16.64 -5.91
N LEU A 38 -33.81 -17.08 -5.61
CA LEU A 38 -32.89 -17.69 -6.56
C LEU A 38 -32.67 -19.15 -6.13
N LYS A 39 -33.13 -20.14 -6.92
CA LYS A 39 -32.79 -21.55 -6.66
C LYS A 39 -31.26 -21.69 -6.69
N PRO A 40 -30.59 -21.97 -5.55
CA PRO A 40 -29.16 -22.16 -5.56
C PRO A 40 -28.89 -23.53 -6.15
N VAL A 41 -28.27 -23.58 -7.33
CA VAL A 41 -27.52 -24.77 -7.74
C VAL A 41 -26.23 -24.71 -6.92
N VAL A 42 -25.99 -25.73 -6.09
CA VAL A 42 -24.74 -25.87 -5.35
C VAL A 42 -23.59 -25.90 -6.36
N PRO A 43 -22.58 -25.02 -6.29
CA PRO A 43 -21.42 -25.11 -7.15
C PRO A 43 -20.66 -26.39 -6.78
N GLN A 44 -20.79 -27.45 -7.59
CA GLN A 44 -20.06 -28.71 -7.40
C GLN A 44 -18.69 -28.74 -8.09
N HIS A 45 -18.19 -27.62 -8.62
CA HIS A 45 -16.99 -27.64 -9.44
C HIS A 45 -15.73 -27.23 -8.66
N SER A 46 -14.74 -28.12 -8.68
CA SER A 46 -13.34 -27.80 -8.41
C SER A 46 -12.87 -26.70 -9.38
N LEU A 47 -12.05 -25.76 -8.88
CA LEU A 47 -11.42 -24.70 -9.69
C LEU A 47 -10.79 -25.31 -10.96
N PRO A 48 -11.07 -24.79 -12.17
CA PRO A 48 -10.39 -25.22 -13.38
C PRO A 48 -8.86 -25.16 -13.17
N GLU A 49 -8.18 -26.27 -13.42
CA GLU A 49 -6.73 -26.43 -13.22
C GLU A 49 -5.88 -25.40 -14.01
N ASP A 50 -6.48 -24.80 -15.03
CA ASP A 50 -5.83 -23.96 -16.05
C ASP A 50 -5.73 -22.47 -15.67
N ILE A 51 -6.28 -22.05 -14.52
CA ILE A 51 -6.08 -20.67 -14.04
C ILE A 51 -4.74 -20.60 -13.33
N GLY A 52 -3.80 -19.90 -13.97
CA GLY A 52 -2.46 -19.62 -13.44
C GLY A 52 -2.44 -19.10 -12.00
N SER A 53 -1.25 -19.03 -11.41
CA SER A 53 -1.07 -18.46 -10.08
C SER A 53 -1.45 -16.98 -10.11
N GLY A 54 -2.63 -16.64 -9.55
CA GLY A 54 -3.02 -15.25 -9.38
C GLY A 54 -2.11 -14.57 -8.37
N HIS A 55 -1.63 -13.38 -8.71
CA HIS A 55 -0.67 -12.60 -7.93
C HIS A 55 -1.11 -11.14 -7.81
N ALA A 56 -0.81 -10.53 -6.67
CA ALA A 56 -0.98 -9.11 -6.40
C ALA A 56 0.30 -8.55 -5.78
N SER A 57 0.71 -7.37 -6.22
CA SER A 57 1.82 -6.63 -5.63
C SER A 57 1.42 -5.23 -5.19
N ILE A 58 2.04 -4.80 -4.10
CA ILE A 58 2.09 -3.42 -3.65
C ILE A 58 3.54 -2.97 -3.76
N VAL A 59 3.77 -1.85 -4.43
CA VAL A 59 5.09 -1.25 -4.65
C VAL A 59 5.10 0.10 -3.96
N LEU A 60 6.09 0.32 -3.10
CA LEU A 60 6.29 1.58 -2.38
C LEU A 60 7.66 2.15 -2.75
N THR A 61 7.74 3.45 -3.00
CA THR A 61 9.02 4.07 -3.36
C THR A 61 9.86 4.41 -2.13
N GLY A 62 11.17 4.33 -2.27
CA GLY A 62 12.14 4.70 -1.25
C GLY A 62 11.99 6.15 -0.77
N PRO A 63 11.81 7.15 -1.67
CA PRO A 63 11.53 8.53 -1.27
C PRO A 63 10.30 8.66 -0.37
N PHE A 64 9.19 8.01 -0.74
CA PHE A 64 7.96 8.02 0.06
C PHE A 64 8.17 7.37 1.43
N LEU A 65 8.79 6.18 1.47
CA LEU A 65 9.12 5.50 2.74
C LEU A 65 10.07 6.33 3.62
N ASN A 66 11.01 7.04 3.00
CA ASN A 66 11.90 7.94 3.72
C ASN A 66 11.14 9.13 4.29
N GLU A 67 10.19 9.73 3.56
CA GLU A 67 9.35 10.82 4.08
C GLU A 67 8.54 10.40 5.31
N LEU A 68 7.95 9.20 5.29
CA LEU A 68 7.19 8.63 6.42
C LEU A 68 8.00 8.49 7.72
N ILE A 69 9.31 8.26 7.60
CA ILE A 69 10.20 7.98 8.74
C ILE A 69 11.10 9.17 9.07
N SER A 70 11.31 10.07 8.12
CA SER A 70 12.16 11.24 8.28
C SER A 70 11.59 12.14 9.36
N SER A 71 12.34 12.30 10.43
CA SER A 71 11.98 13.17 11.52
C SER A 71 13.24 13.88 12.02
N GLN A 72 13.07 15.13 12.42
CA GLN A 72 14.11 15.89 13.08
C GLN A 72 13.72 16.05 14.55
N ILE A 73 14.66 15.72 15.43
CA ILE A 73 14.50 15.86 16.87
C ILE A 73 15.50 16.91 17.33
N ILE A 74 15.01 17.91 18.06
CA ILE A 74 15.83 18.89 18.77
C ILE A 74 15.57 18.67 20.27
N ASP A 75 16.61 18.26 21.00
CA ASP A 75 16.56 18.05 22.45
C ASP A 75 17.53 19.04 23.11
N GLU A 76 17.02 19.85 24.03
CA GLU A 76 17.79 20.85 24.76
C GLU A 76 17.56 20.66 26.26
N GLY A 77 18.62 20.71 27.04
CA GLY A 77 18.48 20.54 28.48
C GLY A 77 19.74 20.78 29.29
N PRO A 78 19.58 20.88 30.62
CA PRO A 78 20.71 20.94 31.52
C PRO A 78 21.46 19.61 31.54
N VAL A 79 22.78 19.69 31.69
CA VAL A 79 23.65 18.54 31.95
C VAL A 79 24.11 18.63 33.39
N ARG A 80 23.88 17.56 34.15
CA ARG A 80 24.48 17.35 35.46
C ARG A 80 25.00 15.93 35.54
N ASP A 81 26.30 15.77 35.66
CA ASP A 81 26.96 14.47 35.63
C ASP A 81 28.21 14.44 36.52
N PHE A 82 28.77 13.27 36.74
CA PHE A 82 30.02 13.07 37.45
C PHE A 82 31.00 12.28 36.57
N VAL A 83 32.14 12.90 36.23
CA VAL A 83 33.13 12.34 35.31
C VAL A 83 34.53 12.53 35.90
N LEU A 84 35.28 11.43 36.06
CA LEU A 84 36.67 11.44 36.55
C LEU A 84 36.88 12.21 37.88
N GLY A 85 35.90 12.15 38.79
CA GLY A 85 35.97 12.84 40.08
C GLY A 85 35.57 14.32 40.03
N ALA A 86 35.09 14.82 38.89
CA ALA A 86 34.59 16.17 38.72
C ALA A 86 33.06 16.17 38.56
N GLU A 87 32.38 17.11 39.22
CA GLU A 87 30.97 17.39 38.96
C GLU A 87 30.86 18.27 37.72
N VAL A 88 30.16 17.78 36.70
CA VAL A 88 29.96 18.43 35.41
C VAL A 88 28.59 19.08 35.43
N ILE A 89 28.52 20.40 35.29
CA ILE A 89 27.27 21.17 35.24
C ILE A 89 27.26 22.06 34.00
N GLY A 90 26.17 22.06 33.25
CA GLY A 90 26.08 22.88 32.04
C GLY A 90 24.77 22.71 31.28
N SER A 91 24.84 22.96 29.98
CA SER A 91 23.75 22.73 29.04
C SER A 91 24.23 21.94 27.83
N GLN A 92 23.30 21.22 27.20
CA GLN A 92 23.51 20.55 25.93
C GLN A 92 22.35 20.82 24.98
N ARG A 93 22.67 20.78 23.69
CA ARG A 93 21.71 20.83 22.59
C ARG A 93 22.04 19.71 21.62
N THR A 94 21.09 18.83 21.37
CA THR A 94 21.19 17.74 20.42
C THR A 94 20.23 17.98 19.26
N ILE A 95 20.76 17.95 18.05
CA ILE A 95 19.97 17.93 16.81
C ILE A 95 20.21 16.58 16.17
N ALA A 96 19.16 15.81 15.94
CA ALA A 96 19.23 14.52 15.27
C ALA A 96 18.20 14.43 14.14
N ALA A 97 18.54 13.71 13.09
CA ALA A 97 17.66 13.43 11.97
C ALA A 97 17.67 11.93 11.65
N SER A 98 16.48 11.36 11.47
CA SER A 98 16.30 9.99 10.98
C SER A 98 16.15 9.98 9.47
N SER A 99 16.66 8.93 8.82
CA SER A 99 16.39 8.61 7.42
C SER A 99 16.26 7.11 7.22
N LEU A 100 15.59 6.70 6.15
CA LEU A 100 15.48 5.30 5.73
C LEU A 100 16.24 5.09 4.42
N GLN A 101 16.95 3.97 4.34
CA GLN A 101 17.60 3.49 3.15
C GLN A 101 17.15 2.06 2.83
N LEU A 102 16.84 1.80 1.55
CA LEU A 102 16.55 0.45 1.05
C LEU A 102 17.85 -0.26 0.68
N ILE A 103 17.97 -1.53 1.03
CA ILE A 103 19.07 -2.40 0.60
C ILE A 103 18.52 -3.39 -0.42
N PRO A 104 19.05 -3.44 -1.66
CA PRO A 104 18.62 -4.43 -2.64
C PRO A 104 18.72 -5.86 -2.11
N SER A 105 17.62 -6.61 -2.19
CA SER A 105 17.58 -8.01 -1.80
C SER A 105 16.36 -8.70 -2.42
N ASN A 106 16.58 -9.83 -3.08
CA ASN A 106 15.53 -10.56 -3.81
C ASN A 106 14.71 -11.51 -2.93
N GLY A 107 15.24 -11.89 -1.76
CA GLY A 107 14.63 -12.93 -0.90
C GLY A 107 13.87 -12.41 0.31
N GLN A 108 14.11 -11.16 0.69
CA GLN A 108 13.44 -10.47 1.79
C GLN A 108 13.60 -8.97 1.56
N ALA A 109 12.62 -8.18 1.98
CA ALA A 109 12.78 -6.74 2.02
C ALA A 109 13.83 -6.38 3.08
N ARG A 110 14.80 -5.55 2.73
CA ARG A 110 15.84 -5.07 3.65
C ARG A 110 15.89 -3.54 3.65
N LEU A 111 15.89 -2.99 4.85
CA LEU A 111 15.91 -1.56 5.06
C LEU A 111 16.76 -1.20 6.28
N VAL A 112 17.36 -0.01 6.24
CA VAL A 112 18.19 0.53 7.33
C VAL A 112 17.60 1.87 7.73
N ILE A 113 17.31 2.01 9.01
CA ILE A 113 17.01 3.31 9.59
C ILE A 113 18.31 3.88 10.13
N ASN A 114 18.72 5.01 9.59
CA ASN A 114 19.88 5.77 10.02
C ASN A 114 19.42 6.93 10.91
N LEU A 115 20.13 7.17 12.01
CA LEU A 115 19.96 8.32 12.87
C LEU A 115 21.30 9.04 12.96
N ASN A 116 21.36 10.25 12.41
CA ASN A 116 22.55 11.08 12.44
C ASN A 116 22.28 12.29 13.34
N GLY A 117 23.19 12.58 14.26
CA GLY A 117 23.00 13.70 15.17
C GLY A 117 24.29 14.38 15.60
N THR A 118 24.13 15.64 16.00
CA THR A 118 25.18 16.46 16.58
C THR A 118 24.71 16.99 17.92
N THR A 119 25.51 16.78 18.95
CA THR A 119 25.31 17.34 20.28
C THR A 119 26.38 18.38 20.55
N THR A 120 25.98 19.61 20.83
CA THR A 120 26.87 20.64 21.34
C THR A 120 26.66 20.80 22.83
N ASN A 121 27.73 20.98 23.59
CA ASN A 121 27.66 21.16 25.02
C ASN A 121 28.52 22.34 25.50
N LEU A 122 28.05 22.93 26.60
CA LEU A 122 28.76 23.96 27.34
C LEU A 122 28.73 23.58 28.81
N THR A 123 29.85 23.13 29.34
CA THR A 123 29.92 22.56 30.69
C THR A 123 31.01 23.18 31.53
N THR A 124 30.81 23.19 32.84
CA THR A 124 31.81 23.52 33.85
C THR A 124 32.06 22.30 34.72
N ASN A 125 33.31 21.85 34.76
CA ASN A 125 33.78 20.70 35.52
C ASN A 125 34.36 21.19 36.84
N TYR A 126 33.68 20.91 37.95
CA TYR A 126 34.07 21.30 39.29
C TYR A 126 34.87 20.19 39.98
N THR A 127 36.05 20.54 40.47
CA THR A 127 36.87 19.71 41.37
C THR A 127 37.19 20.50 42.62
N GLN A 128 37.75 19.84 43.65
CA GLN A 128 38.20 20.52 44.86
C GLN A 128 39.24 21.63 44.61
N ARG A 129 39.97 21.55 43.49
CA ARG A 129 41.13 22.42 43.19
C ARG A 129 40.88 23.44 42.09
N ALA A 130 39.97 23.15 41.15
CA ALA A 130 39.68 24.02 40.01
C ALA A 130 38.28 23.79 39.43
N ALA A 131 37.73 24.83 38.80
CA ALA A 131 36.59 24.75 37.89
C ALA A 131 37.07 24.95 36.45
N ILE A 132 36.82 23.98 35.57
CA ILE A 132 37.24 24.03 34.16
C ILE A 132 36.01 24.24 33.28
N LYS A 133 36.00 25.29 32.47
CA LYS A 133 34.97 25.50 31.46
C LYS A 133 35.38 24.79 30.17
N SER A 134 34.48 23.98 29.64
CA SER A 134 34.69 23.19 28.44
C SER A 134 33.54 23.39 27.45
N VAL A 135 33.88 23.34 26.16
CA VAL A 135 32.94 23.31 25.05
C VAL A 135 33.24 22.05 24.25
N GLY A 136 32.22 21.36 23.80
CA GLY A 136 32.38 20.14 23.03
C GLY A 136 31.30 19.96 21.97
N THR A 137 31.68 19.24 20.93
CA THR A 137 30.80 18.81 19.86
C THR A 137 30.93 17.30 19.69
N TYR A 138 29.82 16.59 19.78
CA TYR A 138 29.76 15.14 19.61
C TYR A 138 28.91 14.83 18.39
N HIS A 139 29.48 14.11 17.43
CA HIS A 139 28.76 13.58 16.28
C HIS A 139 28.47 12.10 16.52
N PHE A 140 27.22 11.69 16.37
CA PHE A 140 26.85 10.29 16.46
C PHE A 140 26.08 9.84 15.23
N GLN A 141 26.30 8.59 14.86
CA GLN A 141 25.62 7.90 13.79
C GLN A 141 25.14 6.56 14.33
N MET A 142 23.85 6.29 14.19
CA MET A 142 23.26 5.00 14.56
C MET A 142 22.56 4.41 13.34
N ALA A 143 22.66 3.11 13.19
CA ALA A 143 22.00 2.39 12.11
C ALA A 143 21.32 1.16 12.68
N LYS A 144 20.04 0.96 12.32
CA LYS A 144 19.28 -0.23 12.67
C LYS A 144 18.81 -0.93 11.39
N GLN A 145 19.21 -2.19 11.25
CA GLN A 145 18.81 -3.02 10.13
C GLN A 145 17.48 -3.70 10.44
N ILE A 146 16.65 -3.79 9.41
CA ILE A 146 15.33 -4.40 9.45
C ILE A 146 15.21 -5.28 8.20
N ALA A 147 14.68 -6.48 8.39
CA ALA A 147 14.34 -7.38 7.31
C ALA A 147 12.89 -7.85 7.44
N PHE A 148 12.23 -8.04 6.30
CA PHE A 148 10.87 -8.57 6.25
C PHE A 148 10.77 -9.59 5.11
N ASP A 149 10.35 -10.80 5.43
CA ASP A 149 10.25 -11.89 4.44
C ASP A 149 8.86 -12.01 3.78
N GLY A 150 7.90 -11.16 4.17
CA GLY A 150 6.49 -11.26 3.78
C GLY A 150 5.59 -11.75 4.91
N SER A 151 6.17 -12.33 5.97
CA SER A 151 5.45 -12.83 7.14
C SER A 151 5.95 -12.21 8.44
N VAL A 152 7.26 -12.20 8.68
CA VAL A 152 7.86 -11.77 9.95
C VAL A 152 8.83 -10.64 9.70
N VAL A 153 8.68 -9.56 10.48
CA VAL A 153 9.69 -8.50 10.55
C VAL A 153 10.75 -8.90 11.56
N SER A 154 11.99 -9.00 11.11
CA SER A 154 13.18 -9.24 11.92
C SER A 154 13.98 -7.95 12.08
N THR A 155 14.50 -7.70 13.28
CA THR A 155 15.34 -6.53 13.58
C THR A 155 16.64 -6.96 14.22
N TRP A 156 17.69 -6.18 13.98
CA TRP A 156 18.98 -6.35 14.67
C TRP A 156 19.20 -5.21 15.65
N ALA A 157 20.07 -5.46 16.64
CA ALA A 157 20.53 -4.42 17.55
C ALA A 157 21.19 -3.28 16.74
N PRO A 158 20.96 -2.01 17.11
CA PRO A 158 21.53 -0.89 16.39
C PRO A 158 23.05 -0.85 16.56
N SER A 159 23.76 -0.56 15.48
CA SER A 159 25.18 -0.16 15.55
C SER A 159 25.26 1.34 15.83
N ALA A 160 26.16 1.76 16.71
CA ALA A 160 26.39 3.17 17.03
C ALA A 160 27.87 3.52 16.90
N VAL A 161 28.14 4.63 16.23
CA VAL A 161 29.46 5.25 16.13
C VAL A 161 29.35 6.67 16.68
N LEU A 162 30.31 7.07 17.52
CA LEU A 162 30.35 8.41 18.10
C LEU A 162 31.77 8.96 18.04
N THR A 163 31.89 10.18 17.52
CA THR A 163 33.11 10.96 17.46
C THR A 163 32.94 12.17 18.35
N ALA A 164 33.87 12.36 19.28
CA ALA A 164 33.84 13.46 20.23
C ALA A 164 35.02 14.40 20.02
N ASP A 165 34.74 15.71 20.05
CA ASP A 165 35.75 16.77 20.11
C ASP A 165 35.41 17.66 21.30
N GLN A 166 36.32 17.72 22.28
CA GLN A 166 36.16 18.55 23.47
C GLN A 166 37.35 19.47 23.72
N GLN A 167 37.06 20.74 23.98
CA GLN A 167 38.06 21.77 24.24
C GLN A 167 37.84 22.40 25.62
N ASN A 168 38.93 22.51 26.38
CA ASN A 168 38.93 23.23 27.65
C ASN A 168 39.31 24.69 27.38
N VAL A 169 38.35 25.61 27.57
CA VAL A 169 38.48 27.01 27.14
C VAL A 169 38.85 27.95 28.28
N ALA A 170 38.55 27.60 29.53
CA ALA A 170 38.93 28.40 30.69
C ALA A 170 39.11 27.55 31.95
N ALA A 171 39.87 28.06 32.91
CA ALA A 171 39.99 27.48 34.24
C ALA A 171 39.91 28.57 35.30
N ALA A 172 39.28 28.25 36.43
CA ALA A 172 39.27 29.06 37.63
C ALA A 172 39.85 28.23 38.79
N THR A 173 40.85 28.76 39.48
CA THR A 173 41.51 28.13 40.63
C THR A 173 41.35 29.02 41.86
N ARG A 174 41.52 28.46 43.07
CA ARG A 174 41.47 29.25 44.32
C ARG A 174 42.54 30.36 44.40
N LEU A 175 43.62 30.20 43.65
CA LEU A 175 44.75 31.15 43.59
C LEU A 175 44.66 32.09 42.38
N ALA A 176 43.61 32.01 41.57
CA ALA A 176 43.39 32.88 40.41
C ALA A 176 43.45 34.39 40.71
N PRO A 177 43.01 34.89 41.89
CA PRO A 177 43.11 36.32 42.22
C PRO A 177 44.53 36.81 42.52
N VAL A 178 45.53 35.92 42.64
CA VAL A 178 46.91 36.30 43.01
C VAL A 178 47.69 36.70 41.74
N PRO A 179 48.24 37.93 41.64
CA PRO A 179 48.78 38.48 40.38
C PRO A 179 49.86 37.65 39.68
N ILE A 180 50.66 36.89 40.44
CA ILE A 180 51.78 36.09 39.91
C ILE A 180 51.45 34.58 39.88
N LEU A 181 50.76 34.08 40.90
CA LEU A 181 50.42 32.64 41.02
C LEU A 181 49.15 32.27 40.25
N GLY A 182 48.25 33.22 40.02
CA GLY A 182 46.98 33.02 39.31
C GLY A 182 47.18 32.50 37.89
N PRO A 183 47.90 33.22 37.00
CA PRO A 183 48.12 32.77 35.62
C PRO A 183 48.80 31.40 35.52
N LEU A 184 49.75 31.11 36.42
CA LEU A 184 50.46 29.82 36.46
C LEU A 184 49.52 28.67 36.87
N THR A 185 48.74 28.85 37.93
CA THR A 185 47.83 27.81 38.42
C THR A 185 46.70 27.54 37.42
N THR A 186 46.19 28.57 36.75
CA THR A 186 45.21 28.46 35.66
C THR A 186 45.78 27.69 34.46
N ARG A 187 47.01 28.00 34.02
CA ARG A 187 47.67 27.30 32.91
C ARG A 187 47.94 25.83 33.25
N THR A 188 48.42 25.54 34.46
CA THR A 188 48.62 24.16 34.92
C THR A 188 47.29 23.40 34.98
N ALA A 189 46.21 24.03 35.46
CA ALA A 189 44.89 23.41 35.48
C ALA A 189 44.37 23.07 34.07
N ILE A 190 44.51 23.97 33.10
CA ILE A 190 44.17 23.71 31.69
C ILE A 190 45.03 22.57 31.12
N ASN A 191 46.34 22.58 31.35
CA ASN A 191 47.23 21.52 30.86
C ASN A 191 46.86 20.14 31.43
N VAL A 192 46.52 20.06 32.71
CA VAL A 192 46.05 18.82 33.34
C VAL A 192 44.71 18.38 32.77
N ALA A 193 43.79 19.32 32.54
CA ALA A 193 42.50 19.02 31.91
C ALA A 193 42.70 18.48 30.48
N ASN A 194 43.55 19.11 29.67
CA ASN A 194 43.84 18.70 28.30
C ASN A 194 44.46 17.29 28.23
N ARG A 195 45.30 16.91 29.20
CA ARG A 195 45.84 15.55 29.29
C ARG A 195 44.77 14.48 29.58
N ARG A 196 43.64 14.87 30.18
CA ARG A 196 42.53 13.97 30.53
C ARG A 196 41.41 13.98 29.49
N THR A 197 41.44 14.90 28.53
CA THR A 197 40.44 15.02 27.46
C THR A 197 40.16 13.69 26.75
N PRO A 198 41.16 12.90 26.29
CA PRO A 198 40.85 11.66 25.57
C PRO A 198 40.05 10.64 26.40
N VAL A 199 40.32 10.55 27.71
CA VAL A 199 39.58 9.65 28.61
C VAL A 199 38.19 10.20 28.90
N ALA A 200 38.06 11.52 29.07
CA ALA A 200 36.76 12.17 29.26
C ALA A 200 35.86 12.00 28.03
N GLU A 201 36.42 12.13 26.83
CA GLU A 201 35.73 11.91 25.55
C GLU A 201 35.21 10.48 25.42
N GLN A 202 36.03 9.48 25.78
CA GLN A 202 35.58 8.08 25.78
C GLN A 202 34.42 7.83 26.75
N ILE A 203 34.47 8.40 27.96
CA ILE A 203 33.39 8.27 28.95
C ILE A 203 32.12 8.98 28.45
N ALA A 204 32.26 10.19 27.90
CA ALA A 204 31.14 10.94 27.34
C ALA A 204 30.50 10.18 26.16
N ALA A 205 31.33 9.65 25.26
CA ALA A 205 30.88 8.84 24.13
C ALA A 205 30.09 7.60 24.58
N ALA A 206 30.60 6.88 25.58
CA ALA A 206 29.92 5.72 26.15
C ALA A 206 28.57 6.11 26.77
N LYS A 207 28.51 7.21 27.53
CA LYS A 207 27.26 7.67 28.15
C LYS A 207 26.22 8.14 27.13
N VAL A 208 26.63 8.89 26.10
CA VAL A 208 25.73 9.30 25.02
C VAL A 208 25.18 8.06 24.30
N THR A 209 26.04 7.09 23.99
CA THR A 209 25.62 5.83 23.36
C THR A 209 24.63 5.07 24.24
N GLN A 210 24.90 4.93 25.54
CA GLN A 210 24.01 4.26 26.49
C GLN A 210 22.66 4.97 26.68
N LYS A 211 22.58 6.29 26.45
CA LYS A 211 21.34 7.05 26.59
C LYS A 211 20.52 7.07 25.29
N VAL A 212 21.18 7.22 24.15
CA VAL A 212 20.52 7.43 22.85
C VAL A 212 20.18 6.11 22.18
N ALA A 213 21.07 5.11 22.23
CA ALA A 213 20.85 3.84 21.52
C ALA A 213 19.61 3.07 22.02
N PRO A 214 19.33 2.96 23.33
CA PRO A 214 18.11 2.29 23.79
C PRO A 214 16.83 3.04 23.41
N LYS A 215 16.84 4.38 23.47
CA LYS A 215 15.69 5.19 23.04
C LYS A 215 15.40 4.98 21.57
N PHE A 216 16.42 5.12 20.72
CA PHE A 216 16.31 4.86 19.29
C PHE A 216 15.83 3.44 19.01
N ASN A 217 16.40 2.44 19.70
CA ASN A 217 15.99 1.05 19.54
C ASN A 217 14.51 0.84 19.85
N ASN A 218 14.06 1.35 21.01
CA ASN A 218 12.70 1.19 21.50
C ASN A 218 11.68 1.93 20.64
N GLU A 219 11.99 3.15 20.17
CA GLU A 219 11.10 3.90 19.28
C GLU A 219 10.94 3.19 17.93
N VAL A 220 12.02 2.67 17.36
CA VAL A 220 11.96 1.88 16.13
C VAL A 220 11.18 0.57 16.35
N ASP A 221 11.44 -0.15 17.44
CA ASP A 221 10.73 -1.42 17.73
C ASP A 221 9.23 -1.21 17.98
N ALA A 222 8.85 -0.10 18.64
CA ALA A 222 7.45 0.25 18.84
C ALA A 222 6.74 0.47 17.48
N LYS A 223 7.33 1.29 16.59
CA LYS A 223 6.78 1.52 15.25
C LYS A 223 6.70 0.22 14.43
N LEU A 224 7.72 -0.63 14.49
CA LEU A 224 7.71 -1.91 13.77
C LEU A 224 6.69 -2.90 14.33
N THR A 225 6.44 -2.87 15.63
CA THR A 225 5.38 -3.68 16.26
C THR A 225 4.00 -3.27 15.75
N GLU A 226 3.76 -1.97 15.59
CA GLU A 226 2.52 -1.46 14.98
C GLU A 226 2.36 -1.93 13.52
N ILE A 227 3.44 -1.89 12.72
CA ILE A 227 3.45 -2.42 11.34
C ILE A 227 3.13 -3.91 11.34
N ASN A 228 3.80 -4.70 12.20
CA ASN A 228 3.55 -6.13 12.30
C ASN A 228 2.10 -6.45 12.64
N GLN A 229 1.51 -5.73 13.61
CA GLN A 229 0.12 -5.91 13.99
C GLN A 229 -0.83 -5.54 12.85
N PHE A 230 -0.56 -4.47 12.11
CA PHE A 230 -1.34 -4.09 10.94
C PHE A 230 -1.29 -5.16 9.83
N LEU A 231 -0.10 -5.66 9.50
CA LEU A 231 0.11 -6.69 8.47
C LEU A 231 -0.56 -8.03 8.86
N HIS A 232 -0.41 -8.47 10.10
CA HIS A 232 -0.98 -9.74 10.56
C HIS A 232 -2.49 -9.66 10.82
N GLY A 233 -2.97 -8.53 11.35
CA GLY A 233 -4.37 -8.34 11.70
C GLY A 233 -5.21 -7.93 10.50
N ASN A 234 -5.04 -6.70 10.04
CA ASN A 234 -5.97 -6.08 9.10
C ASN A 234 -5.79 -6.61 7.67
N PHE A 235 -4.56 -6.77 7.20
CA PHE A 235 -4.31 -7.18 5.81
C PHE A 235 -4.71 -8.65 5.59
N LYS A 236 -4.33 -9.55 6.50
CA LYS A 236 -4.74 -10.95 6.44
C LYS A 236 -6.26 -11.11 6.57
N GLN A 237 -6.91 -10.43 7.51
CA GLN A 237 -8.37 -10.46 7.65
C GLN A 237 -9.09 -9.90 6.42
N LEU A 238 -8.53 -8.88 5.76
CA LEU A 238 -9.09 -8.34 4.53
C LEU A 238 -9.03 -9.36 3.40
N LEU A 239 -7.90 -10.06 3.25
CA LEU A 239 -7.75 -11.15 2.29
C LEU A 239 -8.72 -12.31 2.60
N GLU A 240 -8.83 -12.72 3.87
CA GLU A 240 -9.78 -13.75 4.31
C GLU A 240 -11.23 -13.34 4.07
N LYS A 241 -11.59 -12.08 4.36
CA LYS A 241 -12.94 -11.51 4.14
C LYS A 241 -13.34 -11.59 2.67
N TYR A 242 -12.40 -11.36 1.75
CA TYR A 242 -12.63 -11.47 0.31
C TYR A 242 -12.33 -12.87 -0.24
N GLN A 243 -12.14 -13.87 0.64
CA GLN A 243 -11.81 -15.25 0.29
C GLN A 243 -10.59 -15.37 -0.64
N LEU A 244 -9.68 -14.40 -0.56
CA LEU A 244 -8.36 -14.44 -1.17
C LEU A 244 -7.45 -15.24 -0.26
N GLU A 245 -7.49 -16.57 -0.39
CA GLU A 245 -6.57 -17.47 0.31
C GLU A 245 -5.17 -17.33 -0.32
N ALA A 246 -4.47 -16.25 0.02
CA ALA A 246 -3.08 -16.10 -0.33
C ALA A 246 -2.28 -17.22 0.35
N THR A 247 -1.63 -18.04 -0.45
CA THR A 247 -0.83 -19.19 0.01
C THR A 247 0.57 -18.75 0.39
N GLN A 248 1.07 -17.66 -0.21
CA GLN A 248 2.42 -17.16 0.03
C GLN A 248 2.44 -15.63 -0.03
N PHE A 249 3.14 -15.04 0.94
CA PHE A 249 3.55 -13.65 0.92
C PHE A 249 5.06 -13.60 0.69
N SER A 250 5.50 -12.63 -0.09
CA SER A 250 6.93 -12.34 -0.26
C SER A 250 7.16 -10.85 -0.28
N ALA A 251 8.30 -10.45 0.26
CA ALA A 251 8.76 -9.08 0.24
C ALA A 251 10.19 -9.03 -0.29
N TYR A 252 10.49 -8.01 -1.07
CA TYR A 252 11.83 -7.78 -1.59
C TYR A 252 12.07 -6.28 -1.77
N THR A 253 13.32 -5.88 -1.86
CA THR A 253 13.72 -4.49 -2.01
C THR A 253 14.67 -4.33 -3.19
N THR A 254 14.55 -3.22 -3.91
CA THR A 254 15.54 -2.75 -4.88
C THR A 254 16.24 -1.52 -4.31
N GLU A 255 17.03 -0.82 -5.12
CA GLU A 255 17.65 0.44 -4.69
C GLU A 255 16.60 1.50 -4.32
N ASN A 256 15.44 1.49 -5.02
CA ASN A 256 14.47 2.58 -4.97
C ASN A 256 13.06 2.13 -4.57
N GLN A 257 12.80 0.84 -4.40
CA GLN A 257 11.45 0.33 -4.17
C GLN A 257 11.43 -0.80 -3.15
N LEU A 258 10.37 -0.82 -2.34
CA LEU A 258 9.93 -1.94 -1.54
C LEU A 258 8.75 -2.59 -2.26
N VAL A 259 8.84 -3.90 -2.51
CA VAL A 259 7.76 -4.65 -3.14
C VAL A 259 7.24 -5.68 -2.15
N LEU A 260 5.94 -5.62 -1.92
CA LEU A 260 5.17 -6.62 -1.17
C LEU A 260 4.31 -7.37 -2.17
N SER A 261 4.28 -8.69 -2.08
CA SER A 261 3.58 -9.55 -3.03
C SER A 261 2.81 -10.64 -2.31
N ALA A 262 1.65 -10.98 -2.84
CA ALA A 262 0.79 -12.06 -2.38
C ALA A 262 0.41 -12.94 -3.56
N SER A 263 0.50 -14.26 -3.41
CA SER A 263 0.13 -15.22 -4.44
C SER A 263 -0.84 -16.28 -3.92
N THR A 264 -1.69 -16.76 -4.83
CA THR A 264 -2.71 -17.80 -4.57
C THR A 264 -2.20 -19.23 -4.77
N ARG A 265 -0.91 -19.41 -5.10
CA ARG A 265 -0.18 -20.69 -5.09
C ARG A 265 1.26 -20.41 -4.68
N ALA A 266 1.87 -21.34 -3.95
CA ALA A 266 3.31 -21.33 -3.72
C ALA A 266 4.03 -21.44 -5.07
N SER A 267 4.68 -20.37 -5.51
CA SER A 267 5.42 -20.33 -6.77
C SER A 267 6.73 -19.63 -6.52
N SER A 268 7.84 -20.28 -6.86
CA SER A 268 9.18 -19.70 -6.74
C SER A 268 9.44 -18.56 -7.73
N LEU A 269 8.49 -18.26 -8.63
CA LEU A 269 8.63 -17.28 -9.71
C LEU A 269 8.20 -15.85 -9.32
N ILE A 270 7.68 -15.64 -8.09
CA ILE A 270 7.25 -14.31 -7.62
C ILE A 270 8.42 -13.30 -7.63
N MET A 271 9.66 -13.79 -7.51
CA MET A 271 10.86 -12.95 -7.50
C MET A 271 11.20 -12.29 -8.86
N ASN A 272 10.58 -12.74 -9.97
CA ASN A 272 10.89 -12.27 -11.32
C ASN A 272 9.67 -11.69 -12.06
N SER A 273 8.54 -11.49 -11.38
CA SER A 273 7.46 -10.68 -11.92
C SER A 273 8.03 -9.26 -12.06
N SER A 274 8.35 -8.86 -13.29
CA SER A 274 8.79 -7.53 -13.67
C SER A 274 7.83 -6.50 -13.11
N VAL A 275 8.15 -5.97 -11.93
CA VAL A 275 7.55 -4.74 -11.42
C VAL A 275 8.03 -3.64 -12.36
N PRO A 276 7.12 -2.82 -12.90
CA PRO A 276 7.49 -1.73 -13.79
C PRO A 276 8.61 -0.92 -13.15
N MET A 277 9.73 -0.82 -13.86
CA MET A 277 11.03 -0.34 -13.33
C MET A 277 11.03 1.16 -12.97
N ALA A 278 9.88 1.83 -12.99
CA ALA A 278 9.74 3.26 -12.75
C ALA A 278 8.30 3.63 -12.39
N ALA A 279 7.77 3.10 -11.27
CA ALA A 279 6.66 3.79 -10.61
C ALA A 279 7.15 5.20 -10.22
N LYS A 280 6.61 6.23 -10.89
CA LYS A 280 6.87 7.65 -10.54
C LYS A 280 6.07 8.10 -9.33
N SER A 281 5.05 7.33 -9.00
CA SER A 281 4.11 7.51 -7.90
C SER A 281 4.65 6.94 -6.59
N ASP A 282 4.12 7.41 -5.47
CA ASP A 282 4.53 6.97 -4.13
C ASP A 282 4.17 5.49 -3.87
N LEU A 283 3.03 5.07 -4.41
CA LEU A 283 2.44 3.75 -4.25
C LEU A 283 1.94 3.24 -5.61
N SER A 284 2.20 1.97 -5.92
CA SER A 284 1.56 1.28 -7.04
C SER A 284 0.98 -0.06 -6.61
N ILE A 285 -0.20 -0.37 -7.12
CA ILE A 285 -0.89 -1.65 -6.93
C ILE A 285 -0.92 -2.36 -8.27
N ILE A 286 -0.43 -3.61 -8.29
CA ILE A 286 -0.37 -4.46 -9.49
C ILE A 286 -1.23 -5.69 -9.23
N LEU A 287 -2.16 -5.96 -10.13
CA LEU A 287 -3.09 -7.08 -10.04
C LEU A 287 -3.03 -7.91 -11.32
N ASP A 288 -2.83 -9.22 -11.18
CA ASP A 288 -2.87 -10.14 -12.31
C ASP A 288 -4.32 -10.54 -12.64
N ASP A 289 -4.62 -10.72 -13.93
CA ASP A 289 -5.94 -11.16 -14.39
C ASP A 289 -6.35 -12.53 -13.80
N ALA A 290 -5.39 -13.44 -13.62
CA ALA A 290 -5.59 -14.75 -13.01
C ALA A 290 -6.13 -14.65 -11.57
N LEU A 291 -5.73 -13.61 -10.82
CA LEU A 291 -6.25 -13.37 -9.46
C LEU A 291 -7.73 -12.96 -9.52
N LEU A 292 -8.08 -12.02 -10.41
CA LEU A 292 -9.47 -11.58 -10.57
C LEU A 292 -10.36 -12.69 -11.10
N ASN A 293 -9.88 -13.50 -12.04
CA ASN A 293 -10.62 -14.65 -12.54
C ASN A 293 -10.93 -15.68 -11.45
N ARG A 294 -10.00 -15.90 -10.50
CA ARG A 294 -10.27 -16.74 -9.33
C ARG A 294 -11.34 -16.15 -8.41
N LEU A 295 -11.31 -14.83 -8.20
CA LEU A 295 -12.36 -14.15 -7.44
C LEU A 295 -13.73 -14.29 -8.11
N ILE A 296 -13.79 -14.07 -9.41
CA ILE A 296 -15.02 -14.17 -10.20
C ILE A 296 -15.63 -15.56 -10.12
N GLN A 297 -14.81 -16.62 -10.14
CA GLN A 297 -15.31 -18.00 -10.05
C GLN A 297 -15.95 -18.34 -8.71
N LYS A 298 -15.61 -17.62 -7.65
CA LYS A 298 -16.28 -17.76 -6.35
C LYS A 298 -17.64 -17.07 -6.30
N LEU A 299 -17.93 -16.18 -7.25
CA LEU A 299 -19.25 -15.57 -7.36
C LEU A 299 -20.28 -16.61 -7.85
N PRO A 300 -21.51 -16.62 -7.31
CA PRO A 300 -22.56 -17.54 -7.71
C PRO A 300 -23.20 -17.12 -9.05
N LEU A 301 -22.37 -16.95 -10.08
CA LEU A 301 -22.78 -16.57 -11.42
C LEU A 301 -23.09 -17.79 -12.30
N ALA A 302 -22.49 -18.94 -12.01
CA ALA A 302 -22.71 -20.16 -12.79
C ALA A 302 -24.18 -20.58 -12.77
N GLY A 303 -24.79 -20.66 -13.95
CA GLY A 303 -26.21 -20.99 -14.09
C GLY A 303 -27.18 -19.94 -13.52
N LEU A 304 -26.69 -18.75 -13.15
CA LEU A 304 -27.52 -17.70 -12.58
C LEU A 304 -28.57 -17.28 -13.59
N ARG A 305 -29.83 -17.33 -13.15
CA ARG A 305 -30.99 -16.95 -13.96
C ARG A 305 -31.50 -15.59 -13.51
N ILE A 306 -31.40 -14.59 -14.39
CA ILE A 306 -31.91 -13.25 -14.13
C ILE A 306 -33.16 -13.01 -14.99
N PRO A 307 -34.36 -12.97 -14.38
CA PRO A 307 -35.58 -12.65 -15.11
C PRO A 307 -35.58 -11.19 -15.56
N ASP A 308 -36.23 -10.90 -16.69
CA ASP A 308 -36.30 -9.55 -17.28
C ASP A 308 -36.75 -8.46 -16.29
N ARG A 309 -37.69 -8.78 -15.39
CA ARG A 309 -38.17 -7.84 -14.35
C ARG A 309 -37.07 -7.35 -13.40
N HIS A 310 -36.02 -8.15 -13.20
CA HIS A 310 -34.89 -7.80 -12.34
C HIS A 310 -33.76 -7.13 -13.12
N LEU A 311 -33.74 -7.24 -14.46
CA LEU A 311 -32.67 -6.66 -15.28
C LEU A 311 -32.58 -5.15 -15.08
N LYS A 312 -33.68 -4.39 -15.16
CA LYS A 312 -33.64 -2.93 -15.00
C LYS A 312 -33.09 -2.46 -13.65
N ALA A 313 -33.46 -3.10 -12.55
CA ALA A 313 -32.98 -2.76 -11.21
C ALA A 313 -31.49 -3.09 -11.01
N VAL A 314 -31.06 -4.18 -11.63
CA VAL A 314 -29.68 -4.68 -11.56
C VAL A 314 -28.73 -3.84 -12.43
N ILE A 315 -29.24 -3.21 -13.50
CA ILE A 315 -28.52 -2.23 -14.34
C ILE A 315 -28.33 -0.89 -13.66
N SER A 316 -29.39 -0.34 -13.07
CA SER A 316 -29.40 1.04 -12.59
C SER A 316 -28.60 1.23 -11.31
N GLY A 317 -28.23 0.13 -10.64
CA GLY A 317 -27.51 0.19 -9.36
C GLY A 317 -28.38 0.74 -8.20
N GLU A 318 -29.64 1.06 -8.46
CA GLU A 318 -30.56 1.58 -7.45
C GLU A 318 -31.30 0.43 -6.76
N ALA A 319 -30.81 0.04 -5.59
CA ALA A 319 -31.48 -0.92 -4.71
C ALA A 319 -32.71 -0.31 -3.99
N LYS A 320 -33.50 0.55 -4.66
CA LYS A 320 -34.69 1.15 -4.07
C LYS A 320 -35.92 0.35 -4.45
N THR A 321 -36.36 -0.50 -3.52
CA THR A 321 -37.67 -1.16 -3.44
C THR A 321 -38.18 -1.72 -4.76
N LEU A 322 -37.92 -3.01 -4.99
CA LEU A 322 -38.61 -3.85 -5.97
C LEU A 322 -40.11 -3.90 -5.62
N THR A 323 -40.90 -2.90 -6.04
CA THR A 323 -42.35 -3.00 -6.02
C THR A 323 -42.78 -3.96 -7.11
N SER A 324 -43.47 -5.02 -6.69
CA SER A 324 -44.12 -6.02 -7.53
C SER A 324 -45.07 -5.33 -8.52
N SER A 325 -44.60 -4.99 -9.72
CA SER A 325 -45.49 -4.77 -10.85
C SER A 325 -45.73 -6.13 -11.54
N ALA A 326 -47.01 -6.44 -11.76
CA ALA A 326 -47.48 -7.66 -12.38
C ALA A 326 -47.23 -7.69 -13.91
N THR A 327 -45.99 -7.38 -14.33
CA THR A 327 -45.56 -7.61 -15.71
C THR A 327 -45.27 -9.09 -15.93
N PRO A 328 -45.83 -9.73 -16.98
CA PRO A 328 -45.56 -11.13 -17.25
C PRO A 328 -44.07 -11.36 -17.55
N GLU A 329 -43.50 -12.46 -17.05
CA GLU A 329 -42.14 -12.87 -17.40
C GLU A 329 -42.13 -13.43 -18.82
N PHE A 330 -41.41 -12.79 -19.73
CA PHE A 330 -41.30 -13.28 -21.10
C PHE A 330 -39.93 -13.89 -21.38
N ILE A 331 -38.86 -13.40 -20.74
CA ILE A 331 -37.47 -13.77 -21.02
C ILE A 331 -36.65 -13.77 -19.72
N SER A 332 -35.72 -14.72 -19.61
CA SER A 332 -34.69 -14.80 -18.58
C SER A 332 -33.31 -14.90 -19.21
N ILE A 333 -32.31 -14.28 -18.58
CA ILE A 333 -30.91 -14.45 -18.97
C ILE A 333 -30.32 -15.53 -18.08
N VAL A 334 -29.64 -16.49 -18.70
CA VAL A 334 -28.98 -17.59 -18.01
C VAL A 334 -27.49 -17.50 -18.30
N PHE A 335 -26.69 -17.31 -17.26
CA PHE A 335 -25.24 -17.35 -17.36
C PHE A 335 -24.75 -18.79 -17.60
N ASP A 336 -23.62 -18.93 -18.30
CA ASP A 336 -22.99 -20.22 -18.54
C ASP A 336 -22.72 -20.96 -17.21
N ASP A 337 -22.88 -22.28 -17.23
CA ASP A 337 -22.73 -23.12 -16.03
C ASP A 337 -21.26 -23.36 -15.68
N VAL A 338 -20.33 -23.15 -16.62
CA VAL A 338 -18.90 -23.47 -16.46
C VAL A 338 -18.04 -22.22 -16.31
N GLN A 339 -18.15 -21.27 -17.25
CA GLN A 339 -17.36 -20.05 -17.27
C GLN A 339 -18.23 -18.84 -17.65
N PRO A 340 -19.10 -18.39 -16.73
CA PRO A 340 -20.04 -17.30 -16.98
C PRO A 340 -19.34 -15.98 -17.28
N LEU A 341 -18.15 -15.78 -16.70
CA LEU A 341 -17.38 -14.55 -16.82
C LEU A 341 -15.87 -14.83 -16.79
N LYS A 342 -15.13 -14.12 -17.64
CA LYS A 342 -13.67 -14.13 -17.71
C LYS A 342 -13.15 -12.71 -17.97
N ILE A 343 -12.02 -12.36 -17.34
CA ILE A 343 -11.26 -11.14 -17.60
C ILE A 343 -9.92 -11.52 -18.24
N ASN A 344 -9.47 -10.69 -19.18
CA ASN A 344 -8.11 -10.69 -19.69
C ASN A 344 -7.59 -9.25 -19.76
N PHE A 345 -6.30 -9.04 -19.51
CA PHE A 345 -5.64 -7.75 -19.62
C PHE A 345 -4.72 -7.74 -20.83
N GLU A 346 -5.11 -7.03 -21.89
CA GLU A 346 -4.36 -7.04 -23.15
C GLU A 346 -4.49 -5.71 -23.88
N ASN A 347 -3.46 -5.34 -24.65
CA ASN A 347 -3.52 -4.18 -25.56
C ASN A 347 -3.98 -2.85 -24.90
N GLY A 348 -3.62 -2.63 -23.63
CA GLY A 348 -4.00 -1.41 -22.91
C GLY A 348 -5.47 -1.38 -22.44
N ALA A 349 -6.20 -2.48 -22.53
CA ALA A 349 -7.60 -2.55 -22.14
C ALA A 349 -7.95 -3.80 -21.34
N ILE A 350 -9.03 -3.68 -20.57
CA ILE A 350 -9.60 -4.77 -19.80
C ILE A 350 -10.64 -5.46 -20.68
N HIS A 351 -10.33 -6.68 -21.12
CA HIS A 351 -11.25 -7.50 -21.90
C HIS A 351 -12.12 -8.33 -20.98
N LEU A 352 -13.40 -8.00 -21.01
CA LEU A 352 -14.45 -8.74 -20.37
C LEU A 352 -15.08 -9.72 -21.35
N GLU A 353 -15.03 -11.00 -21.04
CA GLU A 353 -15.78 -12.03 -21.74
C GLU A 353 -16.91 -12.56 -20.85
N ALA A 354 -18.15 -12.43 -21.31
CA ALA A 354 -19.32 -13.01 -20.68
C ALA A 354 -19.97 -14.04 -21.57
N ARG A 355 -20.40 -15.16 -20.97
CA ARG A 355 -21.13 -16.22 -21.66
C ARG A 355 -22.52 -16.34 -21.08
N LEU A 356 -23.53 -16.05 -21.89
CA LEU A 356 -24.93 -16.05 -21.47
C LEU A 356 -25.88 -16.45 -22.59
N ALA A 357 -26.97 -17.09 -22.21
CA ALA A 357 -28.07 -17.49 -23.09
C ALA A 357 -29.33 -16.68 -22.74
N ILE A 358 -30.14 -16.41 -23.76
CA ILE A 358 -31.42 -15.71 -23.60
C ILE A 358 -32.53 -16.75 -23.68
N GLN A 359 -33.10 -17.12 -22.53
CA GLN A 359 -34.14 -18.13 -22.44
C GLN A 359 -35.53 -17.50 -22.40
N PRO A 360 -36.37 -17.68 -23.43
CA PRO A 360 -37.78 -17.30 -23.34
C PRO A 360 -38.53 -18.19 -22.34
N VAL A 361 -39.52 -17.65 -21.64
CA VAL A 361 -40.35 -18.40 -20.66
C VAL A 361 -41.21 -19.47 -21.35
N LEU A 362 -41.59 -19.23 -22.60
CA LEU A 362 -42.26 -20.19 -23.49
C LEU A 362 -41.47 -20.30 -24.79
N GLY A 363 -40.94 -21.49 -25.09
CA GLY A 363 -40.21 -21.78 -26.33
C GLY A 363 -38.92 -22.59 -26.15
N ALA A 364 -38.26 -22.89 -27.25
CA ALA A 364 -36.97 -23.60 -27.24
C ALA A 364 -35.85 -22.71 -26.66
N GLN A 365 -34.90 -23.33 -25.94
CA GLN A 365 -33.71 -22.66 -25.45
C GLN A 365 -32.90 -22.09 -26.62
N ARG A 366 -32.42 -20.86 -26.47
CA ARG A 366 -31.49 -20.25 -27.43
C ARG A 366 -30.04 -20.67 -27.13
N PRO A 367 -29.19 -20.68 -28.17
CA PRO A 367 -27.78 -20.98 -28.01
C PRO A 367 -27.09 -19.97 -27.08
N LEU A 368 -26.01 -20.43 -26.46
CA LEU A 368 -25.15 -19.61 -25.62
C LEU A 368 -24.43 -18.58 -26.50
N HIS A 369 -24.37 -17.34 -26.06
CA HIS A 369 -23.63 -16.28 -26.75
C HIS A 369 -22.42 -15.86 -25.93
N ARG A 370 -21.29 -15.69 -26.61
CA ARG A 370 -20.05 -15.13 -26.09
C ARG A 370 -20.01 -13.66 -26.44
N PHE A 371 -19.85 -12.84 -25.43
CA PHE A 371 -19.78 -11.41 -25.57
C PHE A 371 -18.45 -10.88 -25.05
N VAL A 372 -17.77 -10.07 -25.85
CA VAL A 372 -16.47 -9.49 -25.49
C VAL A 372 -16.56 -7.96 -25.49
N ILE A 373 -16.37 -7.35 -24.32
CA ILE A 373 -16.28 -5.90 -24.14
C ILE A 373 -14.85 -5.55 -23.77
N SER A 374 -14.30 -4.53 -24.41
CA SER A 374 -13.06 -3.88 -24.02
C SER A 374 -13.38 -2.66 -23.16
N LEU A 375 -12.76 -2.53 -22.00
CA LEU A 375 -12.84 -1.33 -21.16
C LEU A 375 -11.47 -0.67 -21.15
N THR A 376 -11.36 0.51 -21.77
CA THR A 376 -10.12 1.28 -21.78
C THR A 376 -10.15 2.30 -20.64
N PRO A 377 -9.24 2.22 -19.66
CA PRO A 377 -9.13 3.23 -18.62
C PRO A 377 -8.53 4.51 -19.19
N SER A 378 -9.10 5.65 -18.81
CA SER A 378 -8.63 6.99 -19.15
C SER A 378 -8.78 7.92 -17.95
N LEU A 379 -7.76 8.73 -17.69
CA LEU A 379 -7.80 9.75 -16.64
C LEU A 379 -8.37 11.05 -17.21
N GLN A 380 -9.50 11.51 -16.66
CA GLN A 380 -10.14 12.76 -17.04
C GLN A 380 -10.46 13.60 -15.80
N GLY A 381 -9.65 14.65 -15.59
CA GLY A 381 -9.78 15.55 -14.44
C GLY A 381 -9.65 14.84 -13.10
N ASP A 382 -10.72 14.90 -12.30
CA ASP A 382 -10.82 14.29 -10.96
C ASP A 382 -11.43 12.88 -10.96
N SER A 383 -11.56 12.27 -12.15
CA SER A 383 -12.15 10.95 -12.30
C SER A 383 -11.34 10.04 -13.22
N VAL A 384 -11.42 8.75 -12.94
CA VAL A 384 -11.00 7.69 -13.87
C VAL A 384 -12.23 7.26 -14.64
N GLN A 385 -12.18 7.40 -15.96
CA GLN A 385 -13.21 6.96 -16.86
C GLN A 385 -12.85 5.58 -17.42
N LEU A 386 -13.76 4.61 -17.29
CA LEU A 386 -13.70 3.37 -18.05
C LEU A 386 -14.57 3.55 -19.29
N ILE A 387 -13.94 3.60 -20.46
CA ILE A 387 -14.63 3.76 -21.75
C ILE A 387 -14.89 2.37 -22.33
N PRO A 388 -16.15 1.92 -22.38
CA PRO A 388 -16.48 0.64 -22.97
C PRO A 388 -16.47 0.70 -24.49
N ALA A 389 -15.98 -0.37 -25.12
CA ALA A 389 -16.09 -0.63 -26.54
C ALA A 389 -16.48 -2.10 -26.74
N LEU A 390 -17.59 -2.35 -27.44
CA LEU A 390 -17.98 -3.71 -27.79
C LEU A 390 -17.01 -4.23 -28.85
N VAL A 391 -16.33 -5.34 -28.54
CA VAL A 391 -15.35 -5.95 -29.44
C VAL A 391 -16.01 -7.03 -30.28
N ASN A 392 -16.75 -7.94 -29.64
CA ASN A 392 -17.27 -9.09 -30.35
C ASN A 392 -18.54 -9.71 -29.72
N VAL A 393 -19.34 -10.36 -30.56
CA VAL A 393 -20.51 -11.15 -30.18
C VAL A 393 -20.54 -12.40 -31.06
N GLU A 394 -20.44 -13.57 -30.45
CA GLU A 394 -20.38 -14.86 -31.14
C GLU A 394 -21.37 -15.85 -30.52
N GLU A 395 -21.85 -16.81 -31.31
CA GLU A 395 -22.63 -17.94 -30.83
C GLU A 395 -21.68 -19.08 -30.44
N VAL A 396 -21.84 -19.65 -29.25
CA VAL A 396 -21.01 -20.72 -28.71
C VAL A 396 -21.66 -22.06 -29.04
N GLY A 397 -20.97 -22.91 -29.80
CA GLY A 397 -21.39 -24.29 -30.10
C GLY A 397 -22.31 -24.47 -31.30
N GLY A 398 -22.55 -23.43 -32.11
CA GLY A 398 -23.24 -23.58 -33.39
C GLY A 398 -22.31 -24.24 -34.42
N GLU A 399 -22.77 -25.33 -35.06
CA GLU A 399 -22.12 -25.84 -36.28
C GLU A 399 -21.94 -24.68 -37.27
N SER A 400 -20.73 -24.52 -37.80
CA SER A 400 -20.42 -23.57 -38.87
C SER A 400 -21.36 -23.82 -40.05
N GLY A 401 -22.51 -23.13 -40.08
CA GLY A 401 -23.51 -23.35 -41.14
C GLY A 401 -24.95 -22.95 -40.83
N LYS A 402 -25.34 -22.75 -39.56
CA LYS A 402 -26.67 -22.21 -39.22
C LYS A 402 -26.57 -21.04 -38.25
N THR A 403 -25.97 -19.97 -38.74
CA THR A 403 -26.00 -18.67 -38.08
C THR A 403 -27.45 -18.26 -37.82
N ALA A 404 -27.80 -17.94 -36.57
CA ALA A 404 -28.84 -16.95 -36.34
C ALA A 404 -28.50 -15.75 -37.23
N SER A 405 -29.37 -15.49 -38.22
CA SER A 405 -29.13 -14.62 -39.38
C SER A 405 -28.21 -13.43 -39.04
N GLY A 406 -27.11 -13.23 -39.76
CA GLY A 406 -26.07 -12.22 -39.44
C GLY A 406 -26.63 -10.83 -39.15
N ILE A 407 -27.78 -10.49 -39.74
CA ILE A 407 -28.57 -9.27 -39.51
C ILE A 407 -28.99 -9.11 -38.02
N THR A 408 -29.34 -10.20 -37.34
CA THR A 408 -29.75 -10.20 -35.93
C THR A 408 -28.56 -9.92 -35.01
N LEU A 409 -27.39 -10.49 -35.29
CA LEU A 409 -26.18 -10.27 -34.50
C LEU A 409 -25.60 -8.87 -34.74
N GLU A 410 -25.64 -8.37 -35.97
CA GLU A 410 -25.24 -6.99 -36.27
C GLU A 410 -26.15 -5.95 -35.61
N ALA A 411 -27.48 -6.18 -35.61
CA ALA A 411 -28.42 -5.31 -34.90
C ALA A 411 -28.19 -5.32 -33.37
N ILE A 412 -27.89 -6.49 -32.80
CA ILE A 412 -27.51 -6.61 -31.38
C ILE A 412 -26.20 -5.85 -31.12
N ARG A 413 -25.18 -6.02 -31.98
CA ARG A 413 -23.88 -5.35 -31.85
C ARG A 413 -24.03 -3.82 -31.92
N ALA A 414 -24.74 -3.31 -32.92
CA ALA A 414 -24.95 -1.87 -33.14
C ALA A 414 -25.74 -1.21 -32.00
N GLN A 415 -26.70 -1.93 -31.42
CA GLN A 415 -27.47 -1.39 -30.31
C GLN A 415 -26.67 -1.42 -29.01
N LEU A 416 -25.98 -2.52 -28.73
CA LEU A 416 -25.07 -2.61 -27.59
C LEU A 416 -23.98 -1.53 -27.63
N SER A 417 -23.39 -1.26 -28.80
CA SER A 417 -22.38 -0.20 -28.90
C SER A 417 -22.93 1.18 -28.55
N ASN A 418 -24.23 1.43 -28.80
CA ASN A 418 -24.85 2.74 -28.56
C ASN A 418 -25.16 2.99 -27.10
N ASP A 419 -25.55 1.96 -26.34
CA ASP A 419 -25.95 2.16 -24.94
C ASP A 419 -24.86 1.77 -23.92
N LEU A 420 -23.66 1.41 -24.38
CA LEU A 420 -22.47 1.28 -23.53
C LEU A 420 -21.97 2.68 -23.11
N THR A 421 -22.39 3.13 -21.94
CA THR A 421 -21.97 4.43 -21.39
C THR A 421 -20.66 4.33 -20.60
N PRO A 422 -19.75 5.30 -20.73
CA PRO A 422 -18.56 5.38 -19.89
C PRO A 422 -18.90 5.44 -18.40
N ARG A 423 -18.08 4.80 -17.57
CA ARG A 423 -18.22 4.87 -16.10
C ARG A 423 -17.14 5.72 -15.47
N LEU A 424 -17.53 6.52 -14.49
CA LEU A 424 -16.65 7.43 -13.78
C LEU A 424 -16.39 6.91 -12.37
N TYR A 425 -15.12 6.84 -12.00
CA TYR A 425 -14.66 6.50 -10.65
C TYR A 425 -13.92 7.70 -10.06
N PRO A 426 -14.10 7.97 -8.75
CA PRO A 426 -13.36 9.04 -8.11
C PRO A 426 -11.86 8.75 -8.16
N ARG A 427 -11.06 9.76 -8.53
CA ARG A 427 -9.61 9.67 -8.53
C ARG A 427 -9.02 9.71 -7.12
N LYS A 428 -9.72 10.36 -6.19
CA LYS A 428 -9.37 10.44 -4.76
C LYS A 428 -9.99 9.28 -4.02
N ILE A 429 -9.17 8.51 -3.32
CA ILE A 429 -9.61 7.42 -2.44
C ILE A 429 -9.37 7.86 -1.00
N ASP A 430 -10.40 7.72 -0.17
CA ASP A 430 -10.28 7.93 1.27
C ASP A 430 -9.60 6.73 1.92
N LEU A 431 -8.49 6.99 2.62
CA LEU A 431 -7.72 5.99 3.34
C LEU A 431 -8.13 5.87 4.81
N THR A 432 -9.03 6.72 5.32
CA THR A 432 -9.52 6.63 6.71
C THR A 432 -10.09 5.26 7.11
N PRO A 433 -10.73 4.45 6.23
CA PRO A 433 -11.18 3.11 6.60
C PRO A 433 -10.03 2.13 6.83
N VAL A 434 -8.85 2.40 6.26
CA VAL A 434 -7.63 1.63 6.46
C VAL A 434 -7.03 2.10 7.78
N SER A 435 -7.47 1.48 8.88
CA SER A 435 -7.09 1.83 10.25
C SER A 435 -5.61 1.53 10.53
N SER A 436 -4.71 2.35 9.98
CA SER A 436 -3.27 2.31 10.22
C SER A 436 -2.86 3.55 11.03
N PRO A 437 -2.39 3.39 12.28
CA PRO A 437 -1.87 4.49 13.09
C PRO A 437 -0.75 5.27 12.40
N LEU A 438 0.05 4.60 11.57
CA LEU A 438 1.16 5.22 10.83
C LEU A 438 0.66 6.13 9.71
N LEU A 439 -0.37 5.73 8.96
CA LEU A 439 -0.96 6.58 7.94
C LEU A 439 -1.61 7.82 8.58
N GLN A 440 -2.25 7.64 9.74
CA GLN A 440 -2.84 8.74 10.51
C GLN A 440 -1.77 9.69 11.07
N GLN A 441 -0.68 9.17 11.64
CA GLN A 441 0.45 9.97 12.12
C GLN A 441 1.14 10.75 10.99
N ALA A 442 1.20 10.17 9.79
CA ALA A 442 1.73 10.83 8.60
C ALA A 442 0.74 11.81 7.93
N GLY A 443 -0.49 11.94 8.44
CA GLY A 443 -1.51 12.79 7.83
C GLY A 443 -1.98 12.32 6.45
N LEU A 444 -1.75 11.04 6.12
CA LEU A 444 -2.11 10.41 4.86
C LEU A 444 -3.54 9.87 4.93
N ASN A 445 -4.50 10.75 4.71
CA ASN A 445 -5.93 10.41 4.76
C ASN A 445 -6.51 10.15 3.35
N THR A 446 -5.78 10.51 2.30
CA THR A 446 -6.23 10.37 0.92
C THR A 446 -5.12 9.85 0.03
N ALA A 447 -5.48 9.00 -0.94
CA ALA A 447 -4.64 8.62 -2.06
C ALA A 447 -5.20 9.23 -3.34
N LEU A 448 -4.34 9.88 -4.13
CA LEU A 448 -4.73 10.40 -5.44
C LEU A 448 -4.20 9.46 -6.52
N MET A 449 -5.10 8.82 -7.25
CA MET A 449 -4.73 7.93 -8.34
C MET A 449 -4.11 8.73 -9.48
N THR A 450 -2.84 8.53 -9.82
CA THR A 450 -2.13 9.33 -10.84
C THR A 450 -2.05 8.66 -12.19
N ALA A 451 -2.12 7.32 -12.23
CA ALA A 451 -2.12 6.56 -13.47
C ALA A 451 -2.90 5.25 -13.32
N VAL A 452 -3.47 4.79 -14.43
CA VAL A 452 -4.03 3.44 -14.57
C VAL A 452 -3.54 2.88 -15.88
N HIS A 453 -2.83 1.76 -15.81
CA HIS A 453 -2.24 1.11 -16.96
C HIS A 453 -2.66 -0.34 -17.02
N VAL A 454 -2.91 -0.83 -18.22
CA VAL A 454 -3.13 -2.25 -18.49
C VAL A 454 -1.98 -2.73 -19.36
N GLN A 455 -1.26 -3.74 -18.89
CA GLN A 455 -0.15 -4.37 -19.60
C GLN A 455 -0.40 -5.87 -19.59
N SER A 456 0.05 -6.62 -20.60
CA SER A 456 -0.28 -8.03 -20.80
C SER A 456 -0.36 -8.86 -19.50
N GLY A 457 -1.58 -9.24 -19.11
CA GLY A 457 -1.90 -10.01 -17.89
C GLY A 457 -1.98 -9.22 -16.58
N LYS A 458 -1.73 -7.90 -16.57
CA LYS A 458 -1.62 -7.04 -15.38
C LYS A 458 -2.40 -5.73 -15.50
N LEU A 459 -3.07 -5.37 -14.39
CA LEU A 459 -3.59 -4.03 -14.14
C LEU A 459 -2.69 -3.33 -13.13
N ILE A 460 -2.17 -2.15 -13.49
CA ILE A 460 -1.30 -1.33 -12.65
C ILE A 460 -2.04 -0.04 -12.33
N VAL A 461 -2.15 0.26 -11.04
CA VAL A 461 -2.77 1.49 -10.53
C VAL A 461 -1.76 2.24 -9.69
N GLU A 462 -1.51 3.49 -10.03
CA GLU A 462 -0.51 4.35 -9.42
C GLU A 462 -1.18 5.43 -8.56
N PHE A 463 -0.58 5.73 -7.40
CA PHE A 463 -1.11 6.67 -6.42
C PHE A 463 -0.02 7.59 -5.88
N ASP A 464 -0.32 8.88 -5.85
CA ASP A 464 0.43 9.85 -5.05
C ASP A 464 -0.24 9.97 -3.68
N LEU A 465 0.58 9.89 -2.64
CA LEU A 465 0.17 9.91 -1.25
C LEU A 465 0.60 11.26 -0.67
N SER A 466 -0.22 12.28 -0.89
CA SER A 466 0.07 13.61 -0.34
C SER A 466 -0.29 13.67 1.15
N PRO A 467 0.65 14.03 2.05
CA PRO A 467 0.28 14.47 3.39
C PRO A 467 -0.61 15.70 3.25
N ASN A 468 -1.72 15.72 3.98
CA ASN A 468 -2.64 16.86 3.96
C ASN A 468 -1.84 18.14 4.26
N SER A 469 -1.72 19.05 3.30
CA SER A 469 -0.96 20.31 3.39
C SER A 469 -1.53 21.32 4.41
N ASN A 470 -2.43 20.86 5.29
CA ASN A 470 -3.14 21.65 6.30
C ASN A 470 -2.69 21.41 7.74
N LEU A 471 -1.56 20.75 7.97
CA LEU A 471 -0.96 20.65 9.31
C LEU A 471 0.47 21.20 9.31
N ILE A 472 0.58 22.52 9.15
CA ILE A 472 1.64 23.29 9.79
C ILE A 472 1.15 23.57 11.22
N PRO A 473 1.60 22.88 12.27
CA PRO A 473 1.64 23.53 13.56
C PRO A 473 2.82 24.49 13.50
N VAL A 474 2.53 25.76 13.27
CA VAL A 474 3.41 26.84 13.70
C VAL A 474 3.59 26.65 15.19
N ARG A 475 4.78 26.24 15.63
CA ARG A 475 5.35 26.63 16.92
C ARG A 475 6.85 26.75 16.81
#